data_AF-A0A0M3ISZ1-F1
#
_entry.id   AF-A0A0M3ISZ1-F1
#
_cell.length_a   1.000
_cell.length_b   1.000
_cell.length_c   1.000
_cell.angle_alpha   90.00
_cell.angle_beta   90.00
_cell.angle_gamma   90.00
#
_symmetry.space_group_name_H-M   'P 1'
#
loop_
_entity.id
_entity.type
_entity.pdbx_description
1 polymer ?
#
loop_
_entity_poly.entity_id
_entity_poly.type
_entity_poly.pdbx_seq_one_letter_code
_entity_poly.pdbx_strand_id
1 'polypeptide(L)'
;MECHANTCGANADCFVTNHQINCVCRPGYTGDPWKGCSMKTVKSCMSGDPHYTTFDGQGFDYMGTCPYVFVEPCNATLPKPYNYFSVKAKNEQSDPSSHVSMVREVEVLMYGQKFHVDCKYNLFVNDIRTKMPFYYPNKDNATVSATYDKGMVTILNDQHIRVTFQCYYLCVEIPDEAALQGADVLCGLAGNRDFDCRNDFRKKDGTIYEGITSCNNYGREFTEEYGDTYITEDFLSLTQKPQQCLTGVEVTNGSITCELAEAKAKCLPILDAAKGNGVFAACKPLGEAFIKQAYDNCAYDTCQNSTMLCDSLANFARICQNNIFTEGNGVFAACKPLGEAFIKQAYDNCAYDTCQNSTMLCDSLANFARICQNNIFNTPLTWRHEFNCSEISCPLNAERKACATGCPRTCSAPEYNPHCDKGCAEGCECEPPYVLDNSKPDTPLCVLVEDCGCIDPQGNYHSGMTLFLIEKIFSQS
;
A
#
# COMPACT_ATOMS: atom_id res chain seq x y z
N MET A 1 -32.07 -16.78 38.11
CA MET A 1 -30.95 -16.11 37.42
C MET A 1 -31.47 -14.73 37.07
N GLU A 2 -30.83 -13.67 37.56
CA GLU A 2 -31.34 -12.31 37.46
C GLU A 2 -30.23 -11.35 37.03
N CYS A 3 -30.62 -10.27 36.35
CA CYS A 3 -29.73 -9.18 36.02
C CYS A 3 -29.51 -8.31 37.25
N HIS A 4 -28.26 -8.20 37.67
CA HIS A 4 -27.82 -7.28 38.73
C HIS A 4 -27.03 -6.10 38.14
N ALA A 5 -26.83 -5.05 38.94
CA ALA A 5 -25.92 -3.97 38.58
C ALA A 5 -24.52 -4.53 38.23
N ASN A 6 -23.93 -4.06 37.13
CA ASN A 6 -22.64 -4.52 36.58
C ASN A 6 -22.61 -5.98 36.08
N THR A 7 -23.77 -6.60 35.81
CA THR A 7 -23.81 -7.91 35.13
C THR A 7 -23.27 -7.82 33.70
N CYS A 8 -23.61 -6.72 33.01
CA CYS A 8 -23.07 -6.37 31.70
C CYS A 8 -22.11 -5.20 31.84
N GLY A 9 -21.29 -5.00 30.79
CA GLY A 9 -20.37 -3.87 30.72
C GLY A 9 -21.08 -2.52 30.65
N ALA A 10 -20.32 -1.44 30.77
CA ALA A 10 -20.86 -0.08 30.65
C ALA A 10 -21.59 0.11 29.31
N ASN A 11 -22.73 0.83 29.31
CA ASN A 11 -23.57 1.07 28.14
C ASN A 11 -24.16 -0.18 27.46
N ALA A 12 -24.24 -1.30 28.19
CA ALA A 12 -24.95 -2.50 27.77
C ALA A 12 -26.18 -2.76 28.66
N ASP A 13 -27.23 -3.30 28.06
CA ASP A 13 -28.44 -3.74 28.76
C ASP A 13 -28.39 -5.26 28.98
N CYS A 14 -28.86 -5.66 30.15
CA CYS A 14 -28.93 -7.05 30.57
C CYS A 14 -30.37 -7.56 30.43
N PHE A 15 -30.53 -8.76 29.86
CA PHE A 15 -31.81 -9.48 29.86
C PHE A 15 -31.59 -10.98 30.01
N VAL A 16 -32.61 -11.68 30.50
CA VAL A 16 -32.58 -13.14 30.70
C VAL A 16 -33.47 -13.81 29.66
N THR A 17 -32.89 -14.69 28.85
CA THR A 17 -33.62 -15.53 27.88
C THR A 17 -33.10 -16.96 27.95
N ASN A 18 -33.99 -17.95 27.86
CA ASN A 18 -33.66 -19.38 27.95
C ASN A 18 -32.80 -19.76 29.19
N HIS A 19 -33.09 -19.15 30.35
CA HIS A 19 -32.32 -19.32 31.58
C HIS A 19 -30.83 -18.94 31.44
N GLN A 20 -30.49 -18.07 30.49
CA GLN A 20 -29.15 -17.50 30.32
C GLN A 20 -29.21 -15.98 30.40
N ILE A 21 -28.19 -15.39 31.04
CA ILE A 21 -27.96 -13.95 31.04
C ILE A 21 -27.41 -13.58 29.66
N ASN A 22 -27.96 -12.53 29.07
CA ASN A 22 -27.49 -11.96 27.81
C ASN A 22 -27.26 -10.46 27.97
N CYS A 23 -26.21 -9.98 27.33
CA CYS A 23 -25.84 -8.57 27.30
C CYS A 23 -25.89 -8.07 25.85
N VAL A 24 -26.49 -6.91 25.62
CA VAL A 24 -26.51 -6.24 24.31
C VAL A 24 -26.20 -4.76 24.50
N CYS A 25 -25.40 -4.19 23.60
CA CYS A 25 -25.10 -2.77 23.62
C CYS A 25 -26.39 -1.95 23.43
N ARG A 26 -26.51 -0.86 24.19
CA ARG A 26 -27.63 0.08 24.02
C ARG A 26 -27.68 0.61 22.58
N PRO A 27 -28.86 1.00 22.06
CA PRO A 27 -28.95 1.73 20.80
C PRO A 27 -27.97 2.91 20.78
N GLY A 28 -27.27 3.11 19.67
CA GLY A 28 -26.19 4.10 19.53
C GLY A 28 -24.81 3.64 20.04
N TYR A 29 -24.68 2.43 20.60
CA TYR A 29 -23.42 1.87 21.09
C TYR A 29 -23.02 0.56 20.36
N THR A 30 -21.73 0.26 20.36
CA THR A 30 -21.12 -0.95 19.77
C THR A 30 -19.97 -1.46 20.63
N GLY A 31 -19.53 -2.69 20.39
CA GLY A 31 -18.42 -3.32 21.12
C GLY A 31 -18.80 -4.65 21.76
N ASP A 32 -18.09 -5.02 22.83
CA ASP A 32 -18.34 -6.24 23.59
C ASP A 32 -19.27 -5.92 24.78
N PRO A 33 -20.55 -6.30 24.73
CA PRO A 33 -21.52 -5.93 25.75
C PRO A 33 -21.24 -6.54 27.13
N TRP A 34 -20.33 -7.52 27.23
CA TRP A 34 -19.88 -8.07 28.50
C TRP A 34 -18.78 -7.23 29.15
N LYS A 35 -17.95 -6.56 28.36
CA LYS A 35 -16.85 -5.71 28.84
C LYS A 35 -17.23 -4.24 28.91
N GLY A 36 -18.01 -3.78 27.95
CA GLY A 36 -18.47 -2.41 27.81
C GLY A 36 -18.60 -2.02 26.35
N CYS A 37 -19.58 -1.17 26.08
CA CYS A 37 -19.85 -0.63 24.75
C CYS A 37 -19.40 0.83 24.66
N SER A 38 -18.85 1.19 23.51
CA SER A 38 -18.52 2.56 23.12
C SER A 38 -19.58 3.12 22.18
N MET A 39 -19.74 4.43 22.16
CA MET A 39 -20.64 5.08 21.21
C MET A 39 -20.22 4.71 19.77
N LYS A 40 -21.19 4.44 18.90
CA LYS A 40 -20.95 4.27 17.47
C LYS A 40 -20.57 5.63 16.90
N THR A 41 -19.47 5.66 16.19
CA THR A 41 -18.99 6.85 15.50
C THR A 41 -18.80 6.55 14.02
N VAL A 42 -18.98 7.57 13.20
CA VAL A 42 -18.46 7.61 11.83
C VAL A 42 -17.28 8.56 11.79
N LYS A 43 -16.34 8.32 10.87
CA LYS A 43 -15.10 9.06 10.84
C LYS A 43 -14.77 9.53 9.43
N SER A 44 -14.22 10.73 9.35
CA SER A 44 -13.55 11.26 8.17
C SER A 44 -12.09 11.50 8.52
N CYS A 45 -11.19 11.18 7.60
CA CYS A 45 -9.75 11.18 7.83
C CYS A 45 -9.01 11.78 6.65
N MET A 46 -7.82 12.32 6.93
CA MET A 46 -6.77 12.56 5.96
C MET A 46 -5.46 11.91 6.46
N SER A 47 -4.64 11.40 5.55
CA SER A 47 -3.35 10.78 5.91
C SER A 47 -2.32 10.84 4.79
N GLY A 48 -1.04 10.94 5.15
CA GLY A 48 0.07 10.79 4.21
C GLY A 48 0.16 11.93 3.20
N ASP A 49 0.44 11.57 1.94
CA ASP A 49 0.42 12.40 0.74
C ASP A 49 -1.03 12.67 0.28
N PRO A 50 -1.57 13.78 0.76
CA PRO A 50 -2.76 13.75 1.59
C PRO A 50 -3.94 13.04 0.92
N HIS A 51 -4.20 11.81 1.36
CA HIS A 51 -5.39 11.05 0.98
C HIS A 51 -6.52 11.35 1.96
N TYR A 52 -7.65 11.81 1.46
CA TYR A 52 -8.86 12.13 2.22
C TYR A 52 -9.87 11.01 2.10
N THR A 53 -10.70 10.86 3.14
CA THR A 53 -11.88 9.99 3.15
C THR A 53 -12.98 10.71 3.91
N THR A 54 -14.11 10.94 3.25
CA THR A 54 -15.29 11.59 3.84
C THR A 54 -16.06 10.68 4.79
N PHE A 55 -17.08 11.20 5.47
CA PHE A 55 -17.92 10.40 6.38
C PHE A 55 -18.68 9.28 5.66
N ASP A 56 -19.10 9.48 4.41
CA ASP A 56 -19.76 8.46 3.59
C ASP A 56 -18.78 7.62 2.75
N GLY A 57 -17.47 7.84 2.93
CA GLY A 57 -16.42 6.98 2.38
C GLY A 57 -15.89 7.39 1.01
N GLN A 58 -16.16 8.61 0.53
CA GLN A 58 -15.56 9.16 -0.67
C GLN A 58 -14.06 9.41 -0.45
N GLY A 59 -13.22 8.64 -1.14
CA GLY A 59 -11.77 8.80 -1.17
C GLY A 59 -11.31 9.80 -2.24
N PHE A 60 -10.43 10.75 -1.92
CA PHE A 60 -9.87 11.70 -2.89
C PHE A 60 -8.55 12.32 -2.40
N ASP A 61 -7.86 13.05 -3.29
CA ASP A 61 -6.63 13.78 -2.95
C ASP A 61 -6.86 15.29 -3.08
N TYR A 62 -6.20 16.05 -2.20
CA TYR A 62 -6.19 17.52 -2.24
C TYR A 62 -4.84 18.07 -1.76
N MET A 63 -4.07 18.62 -2.70
CA MET A 63 -2.68 19.02 -2.49
C MET A 63 -2.50 20.47 -2.03
N GLY A 64 -3.57 21.26 -1.94
CA GLY A 64 -3.51 22.66 -1.51
C GLY A 64 -2.83 22.86 -0.14
N THR A 65 -2.05 23.93 0.00
CA THR A 65 -1.34 24.30 1.25
C THR A 65 -2.03 25.44 2.01
N CYS A 66 -3.02 26.08 1.39
CA CYS A 66 -3.86 27.05 2.06
C CYS A 66 -4.64 26.39 3.21
N PRO A 67 -4.85 27.09 4.34
CA PRO A 67 -5.75 26.59 5.38
C PRO A 67 -7.16 26.40 4.81
N TYR A 68 -7.81 25.31 5.20
CA TYR A 68 -9.14 24.96 4.73
C TYR A 68 -10.02 24.46 5.88
N VAL A 69 -11.34 24.54 5.68
CA VAL A 69 -12.34 23.92 6.55
C VAL A 69 -12.40 22.43 6.25
N PHE A 70 -11.99 21.60 7.21
CA PHE A 70 -12.11 20.15 7.09
C PHE A 70 -13.55 19.70 7.38
N VAL A 71 -14.15 20.18 8.47
CA VAL A 71 -15.58 19.97 8.76
C VAL A 71 -16.14 21.03 9.70
N GLU A 72 -17.34 21.50 9.40
CA GLU A 72 -18.18 22.31 10.29
C GLU A 72 -19.68 22.19 9.93
N PRO A 73 -20.60 22.62 10.80
CA PRO A 73 -22.02 22.71 10.45
C PRO A 73 -22.28 23.71 9.33
N CYS A 74 -22.99 23.29 8.28
CA CYS A 74 -23.31 24.16 7.14
C CYS A 74 -24.10 25.42 7.55
N ASN A 75 -25.04 25.27 8.49
CA ASN A 75 -25.99 26.32 8.90
C ASN A 75 -25.71 26.90 10.30
N ALA A 76 -24.45 26.88 10.75
CA ALA A 76 -23.94 27.40 12.04
C ALA A 76 -24.64 26.86 13.32
N THR A 77 -25.71 26.08 13.19
CA THR A 77 -26.52 25.54 14.27
C THR A 77 -26.73 24.06 14.03
N LEU A 78 -26.46 23.26 15.05
CA LEU A 78 -26.77 21.83 15.05
C LEU A 78 -27.96 21.56 15.99
N PRO A 79 -28.74 20.49 15.73
CA PRO A 79 -29.76 20.05 16.66
C PRO A 79 -29.15 19.67 18.01
N LYS A 80 -29.84 20.00 19.11
CA LYS A 80 -29.48 19.52 20.44
C LYS A 80 -29.36 17.99 20.45
N PRO A 81 -28.39 17.40 21.18
CA PRO A 81 -27.51 18.05 22.14
C PRO A 81 -26.33 18.81 21.51
N TYR A 82 -26.04 18.59 20.23
CA TYR A 82 -24.82 19.05 19.59
C TYR A 82 -24.70 20.58 19.52
N ASN A 83 -23.50 21.08 19.83
CA ASN A 83 -23.15 22.49 19.69
C ASN A 83 -22.34 22.71 18.41
N TYR A 84 -22.21 23.97 17.98
CA TYR A 84 -21.30 24.32 16.90
C TYR A 84 -19.88 23.83 17.21
N PHE A 85 -19.26 23.22 16.20
CA PHE A 85 -17.85 22.89 16.20
C PHE A 85 -17.28 23.20 14.81
N SER A 86 -15.98 23.45 14.72
CA SER A 86 -15.30 23.58 13.43
C SER A 86 -13.92 22.97 13.56
N VAL A 87 -13.51 22.23 12.53
CA VAL A 87 -12.18 21.67 12.40
C VAL A 87 -11.59 22.22 11.10
N LYS A 88 -10.53 23.00 11.24
CA LYS A 88 -9.76 23.54 10.13
C LYS A 88 -8.38 22.93 10.15
N ALA A 89 -7.80 22.75 8.98
CA ALA A 89 -6.48 22.17 8.84
C ALA A 89 -5.66 22.98 7.85
N LYS A 90 -4.34 22.88 7.98
CA LYS A 90 -3.39 23.47 7.04
C LYS A 90 -2.37 22.42 6.64
N ASN A 91 -2.21 22.23 5.34
CA ASN A 91 -1.14 21.42 4.79
C ASN A 91 0.09 22.28 4.50
N GLU A 92 1.26 21.65 4.48
CA GLU A 92 2.49 22.26 3.96
C GLU A 92 3.19 21.29 3.05
N GLN A 93 3.88 21.80 2.03
CA GLN A 93 4.69 20.98 1.14
C GLN A 93 5.83 20.33 1.91
N SER A 94 6.12 19.09 1.54
CA SER A 94 7.23 18.33 2.14
C SER A 94 8.59 19.03 1.95
N ASP A 95 8.76 19.71 0.82
CA ASP A 95 9.85 20.62 0.50
C ASP A 95 9.36 21.69 -0.52
N PRO A 96 10.07 22.81 -0.71
CA PRO A 96 9.60 23.92 -1.58
C PRO A 96 9.42 23.57 -3.07
N SER A 97 9.96 22.44 -3.53
CA SER A 97 9.77 21.91 -4.89
C SER A 97 8.77 20.75 -4.94
N SER A 98 8.23 20.32 -3.80
CA SER A 98 7.32 19.20 -3.71
C SER A 98 5.92 19.59 -4.16
N HIS A 99 5.30 18.73 -4.96
CA HIS A 99 3.86 18.82 -5.28
C HIS A 99 3.00 18.04 -4.29
N VAL A 100 3.64 17.44 -3.28
CA VAL A 100 2.98 16.71 -2.20
C VAL A 100 2.96 17.59 -0.96
N SER A 101 1.75 17.90 -0.50
CA SER A 101 1.53 18.55 0.78
C SER A 101 1.02 17.57 1.82
N MET A 102 1.25 17.86 3.10
CA MET A 102 0.76 17.02 4.20
C MET A 102 0.27 17.91 5.34
N VAL A 103 -0.72 17.43 6.10
CA VAL A 103 -1.27 18.19 7.23
C VAL A 103 -0.21 18.47 8.30
N ARG A 104 -0.08 19.74 8.67
CA ARG A 104 0.91 20.23 9.64
C ARG A 104 0.33 20.91 10.86
N GLU A 105 -0.83 21.52 10.70
CA GLU A 105 -1.50 22.27 11.77
C GLU A 105 -3.01 21.99 11.72
N VAL A 106 -3.63 21.91 12.90
CA VAL A 106 -5.07 21.77 13.06
C VAL A 106 -5.59 22.81 14.05
N GLU A 107 -6.70 23.46 13.71
CA GLU A 107 -7.47 24.34 14.60
C GLU A 107 -8.84 23.70 14.83
N VAL A 108 -9.23 23.55 16.10
CA VAL A 108 -10.50 22.97 16.51
C VAL A 108 -11.23 23.97 17.40
N LEU A 109 -12.47 24.30 17.04
CA LEU A 109 -13.36 25.12 17.87
C LEU A 109 -14.44 24.23 18.48
N MET A 110 -14.51 24.16 19.80
CA MET A 110 -15.57 23.45 20.55
C MET A 110 -15.88 24.20 21.84
N TYR A 111 -17.16 24.36 22.21
CA TYR A 111 -17.56 25.05 23.45
C TYR A 111 -16.94 26.45 23.63
N GLY A 112 -16.72 27.16 22.51
CA GLY A 112 -16.06 28.47 22.51
C GLY A 112 -14.57 28.44 22.86
N GLN A 113 -13.96 27.26 22.94
CA GLN A 113 -12.52 27.07 23.12
C GLN A 113 -11.88 26.75 21.77
N LYS A 114 -10.87 27.54 21.38
CA LYS A 114 -10.09 27.36 20.16
C LYS A 114 -8.79 26.63 20.49
N PHE A 115 -8.69 25.38 20.08
CA PHE A 115 -7.50 24.55 20.22
C PHE A 115 -6.70 24.58 18.93
N HIS A 116 -5.45 25.03 18.96
CA HIS A 116 -4.55 25.00 17.80
C HIS A 116 -3.34 24.13 18.11
N VAL A 117 -3.08 23.15 17.25
CA VAL A 117 -2.00 22.17 17.43
C VAL A 117 -1.13 22.12 16.18
N ASP A 118 0.20 22.13 16.37
CA ASP A 118 1.20 21.97 15.30
C ASP A 118 1.85 20.57 15.30
N CYS A 119 2.64 20.24 14.27
CA CYS A 119 3.43 19.00 14.20
C CYS A 119 4.50 18.84 15.30
N LYS A 120 4.79 19.87 16.09
CA LYS A 120 5.65 19.78 17.28
C LYS A 120 4.83 19.47 18.55
N TYR A 121 3.53 19.21 18.39
CA TYR A 121 2.56 18.96 19.44
C TYR A 121 2.45 20.11 20.44
N ASN A 122 2.73 21.34 20.00
CA ASN A 122 2.43 22.53 20.79
C ASN A 122 0.92 22.76 20.76
N LEU A 123 0.30 22.74 21.94
CA LEU A 123 -1.10 23.14 22.08
C LEU A 123 -1.19 24.63 22.42
N PHE A 124 -2.04 25.34 21.70
CA PHE A 124 -2.50 26.68 22.04
C PHE A 124 -4.01 26.63 22.29
N VAL A 125 -4.46 27.19 23.40
CA VAL A 125 -5.89 27.33 23.72
C VAL A 125 -6.19 28.82 23.76
N ASN A 126 -7.06 29.28 22.85
CA ASN A 126 -7.36 30.70 22.65
C ASN A 126 -6.08 31.53 22.50
N ASP A 127 -5.19 31.09 21.61
CA ASP A 127 -3.89 31.71 21.30
C ASP A 127 -2.85 31.69 22.43
N ILE A 128 -3.16 31.05 23.57
CA ILE A 128 -2.25 30.90 24.71
C ILE A 128 -1.65 29.52 24.70
N ARG A 129 -0.31 29.45 24.62
CA ARG A 129 0.42 28.18 24.70
C ARG A 129 0.13 27.46 26.02
N THR A 130 -0.41 26.25 25.92
CA THR A 130 -0.99 25.49 27.03
C THR A 130 -0.43 24.08 27.06
N LYS A 131 -0.33 23.48 28.25
CA LYS A 131 0.15 22.10 28.42
C LYS A 131 -1.00 21.11 28.31
N MET A 132 -0.72 19.94 27.74
CA MET A 132 -1.60 18.77 27.79
C MET A 132 -1.26 17.89 29.01
N PRO A 133 -2.24 17.24 29.66
CA PRO A 133 -3.67 17.29 29.32
C PRO A 133 -4.33 18.60 29.78
N PHE A 134 -5.23 19.13 28.95
CA PHE A 134 -6.06 20.29 29.24
C PHE A 134 -7.52 19.88 29.36
N TYR A 135 -8.25 20.51 30.27
CA TYR A 135 -9.66 20.23 30.56
C TYR A 135 -10.41 21.55 30.72
N TYR A 136 -11.55 21.69 30.04
CA TYR A 136 -12.43 22.84 30.18
C TYR A 136 -13.84 22.39 30.61
N PRO A 137 -14.46 23.02 31.62
CA PRO A 137 -13.94 24.16 32.39
C PRO A 137 -12.89 23.75 33.44
N ASN A 138 -12.88 22.49 33.89
CA ASN A 138 -11.82 21.92 34.76
C ASN A 138 -11.82 20.38 34.67
N LYS A 139 -10.90 19.73 35.39
CA LYS A 139 -10.69 18.27 35.34
C LYS A 139 -11.87 17.43 35.84
N ASP A 140 -12.65 17.94 36.79
CA ASP A 140 -13.70 17.16 37.46
C ASP A 140 -15.02 17.14 36.67
N ASN A 141 -15.24 18.13 35.79
CA ASN A 141 -16.46 18.29 35.01
C ASN A 141 -16.21 18.74 33.55
N ALA A 142 -15.11 18.27 32.96
CA ALA A 142 -14.71 18.68 31.63
C ALA A 142 -15.78 18.38 30.57
N THR A 143 -16.22 19.40 29.82
CA THR A 143 -17.04 19.25 28.61
C THR A 143 -16.18 19.06 27.37
N VAL A 144 -14.94 19.55 27.39
CA VAL A 144 -13.94 19.29 26.35
C VAL A 144 -12.55 19.15 26.97
N SER A 145 -11.76 18.26 26.39
CA SER A 145 -10.39 18.00 26.83
C SER A 145 -9.46 17.86 25.64
N ALA A 146 -8.18 18.19 25.85
CA ALA A 146 -7.11 17.93 24.91
C ALA A 146 -6.03 17.10 25.60
N THR A 147 -5.74 15.91 25.07
CA THR A 147 -4.78 14.95 25.64
C THR A 147 -3.74 14.56 24.61
N TYR A 148 -2.57 14.11 25.06
CA TYR A 148 -1.52 13.59 24.20
C TYR A 148 -1.06 12.23 24.72
N ASP A 149 -1.14 11.21 23.87
CA ASP A 149 -0.62 9.87 24.15
C ASP A 149 0.07 9.31 22.90
N LYS A 150 1.27 8.75 23.06
CA LYS A 150 2.01 8.02 22.00
C LYS A 150 2.11 8.73 20.63
N GLY A 151 2.30 10.05 20.61
CA GLY A 151 2.43 10.79 19.35
C GLY A 151 1.10 11.28 18.75
N MET A 152 -0.01 11.04 19.44
CA MET A 152 -1.34 11.43 18.99
C MET A 152 -1.96 12.43 19.97
N VAL A 153 -2.34 13.60 19.46
CA VAL A 153 -3.17 14.56 20.17
C VAL A 153 -4.63 14.20 19.95
N THR A 154 -5.41 14.16 21.02
CA THR A 154 -6.87 13.93 20.97
C THR A 154 -7.58 15.10 21.62
N ILE A 155 -8.45 15.77 20.87
CA ILE A 155 -9.41 16.75 21.39
C ILE A 155 -10.77 16.08 21.39
N LEU A 156 -11.34 15.87 22.57
CA LEU A 156 -12.58 15.12 22.77
C LEU A 156 -13.55 15.93 23.61
N ASN A 157 -14.78 16.03 23.13
CA ASN A 157 -15.87 16.62 23.88
C ASN A 157 -16.80 15.56 24.51
N ASP A 158 -17.66 16.00 25.41
CA ASP A 158 -18.68 15.19 26.11
C ASP A 158 -19.84 14.74 25.22
N GLN A 159 -19.88 15.20 23.96
CA GLN A 159 -20.81 14.77 22.91
C GLN A 159 -20.17 13.72 21.99
N HIS A 160 -19.01 13.19 22.38
CA HIS A 160 -18.25 12.19 21.64
C HIS A 160 -17.75 12.63 20.25
N ILE A 161 -17.71 13.94 19.98
CA ILE A 161 -16.96 14.47 18.84
C ILE A 161 -15.47 14.45 19.20
N ARG A 162 -14.69 13.72 18.41
CA ARG A 162 -13.28 13.48 18.65
C ARG A 162 -12.47 13.93 17.45
N VAL A 163 -11.48 14.77 17.69
CA VAL A 163 -10.46 15.12 16.70
C VAL A 163 -9.15 14.50 17.13
N THR A 164 -8.57 13.65 16.29
CA THR A 164 -7.24 13.06 16.52
C THR A 164 -6.26 13.60 15.50
N PHE A 165 -5.13 14.10 15.98
CA PHE A 165 -4.09 14.67 15.15
C PHE A 165 -2.72 14.09 15.51
N GLN A 166 -2.01 13.65 14.48
CA GLN A 166 -0.60 13.34 14.47
C GLN A 166 -0.01 14.01 13.23
N CYS A 167 1.28 14.36 13.22
CA CYS A 167 1.86 14.92 12.01
C CYS A 167 1.58 13.99 10.81
N TYR A 168 1.03 14.53 9.72
CA TYR A 168 0.57 13.79 8.52
C TYR A 168 -0.71 12.95 8.68
N TYR A 169 -1.46 13.12 9.77
CA TYR A 169 -2.68 12.37 10.03
C TYR A 169 -3.70 13.20 10.83
N LEU A 170 -4.89 13.37 10.30
CA LEU A 170 -6.01 14.02 10.99
C LEU A 170 -7.26 13.18 10.77
N CYS A 171 -7.97 12.85 11.85
CA CYS A 171 -9.32 12.30 11.77
C CYS A 171 -10.28 13.05 12.67
N VAL A 172 -11.52 13.15 12.20
CA VAL A 172 -12.65 13.62 12.97
C VAL A 172 -13.66 12.48 13.06
N GLU A 173 -13.96 12.05 14.28
CA GLU A 173 -15.02 11.11 14.58
C GLU A 173 -16.22 11.86 15.15
N ILE A 174 -17.40 11.54 14.65
CA ILE A 174 -18.68 12.08 15.11
C ILE A 174 -19.62 10.93 15.47
N PRO A 175 -20.56 11.10 16.41
CA PRO A 175 -21.57 10.09 16.69
C PRO A 175 -22.41 9.69 15.47
N ASP A 176 -22.70 8.41 15.34
CA ASP A 176 -23.60 7.84 14.34
C ASP A 176 -25.07 8.08 14.72
N GLU A 177 -25.45 9.36 14.76
CA GLU A 177 -26.77 9.84 15.22
C GLU A 177 -27.48 10.67 14.16
N ALA A 178 -28.81 10.61 14.13
CA ALA A 178 -29.64 11.30 13.11
C ALA A 178 -29.48 12.82 13.11
N ALA A 179 -29.14 13.42 14.25
CA ALA A 179 -28.91 14.87 14.37
C ALA A 179 -27.67 15.38 13.59
N LEU A 180 -26.77 14.47 13.20
CA LEU A 180 -25.56 14.75 12.44
C LEU A 180 -25.65 14.18 11.01
N GLN A 181 -26.83 13.72 10.59
CA GLN A 181 -27.09 13.10 9.30
C GLN A 181 -27.86 14.05 8.38
N GLY A 182 -27.43 14.16 7.12
CA GLY A 182 -28.12 14.87 6.06
C GLY A 182 -27.17 15.69 5.19
N ALA A 183 -27.60 15.93 3.94
CA ALA A 183 -26.79 16.61 2.93
C ALA A 183 -26.39 18.05 3.31
N ASP A 184 -27.23 18.74 4.10
CA ASP A 184 -27.06 20.15 4.50
C ASP A 184 -26.67 20.32 5.99
N VAL A 185 -26.21 19.24 6.64
CA VAL A 185 -25.89 19.27 8.08
C VAL A 185 -24.42 19.60 8.31
N LEU A 186 -23.51 18.83 7.71
CA LEU A 186 -22.06 19.02 7.81
C LEU A 186 -21.49 19.37 6.44
N CYS A 187 -20.54 20.29 6.44
CA CYS A 187 -19.88 20.85 5.27
C CYS A 187 -18.37 20.89 5.50
N GLY A 188 -17.58 20.76 4.43
CA GLY A 188 -16.12 20.75 4.48
C GLY A 188 -15.56 19.61 3.65
N LEU A 189 -14.24 19.50 3.62
CA LEU A 189 -13.56 18.41 2.91
C LEU A 189 -13.90 17.01 3.44
N ALA A 190 -14.43 16.91 4.65
CA ALA A 190 -14.95 15.67 5.23
C ALA A 190 -16.26 15.17 4.60
N GLY A 191 -16.83 15.92 3.63
CA GLY A 191 -18.09 15.60 2.99
C GLY A 191 -19.30 15.85 3.90
N ASN A 192 -20.46 15.42 3.44
CA ASN A 192 -21.67 15.40 4.25
C ASN A 192 -21.84 14.00 4.87
N ARG A 193 -23.02 13.71 5.42
CA ARG A 193 -23.34 12.39 5.95
C ARG A 193 -24.78 12.04 5.61
N ASP A 194 -25.05 11.74 4.35
CA ASP A 194 -26.37 11.32 3.86
C ASP A 194 -26.40 9.87 3.34
N PHE A 195 -25.28 9.16 3.52
CA PHE A 195 -25.03 7.80 3.08
C PHE A 195 -24.83 7.66 1.56
N ASP A 196 -24.55 8.76 0.85
CA ASP A 196 -24.20 8.76 -0.58
C ASP A 196 -22.87 9.48 -0.86
N CYS A 197 -21.78 8.71 -0.79
CA CYS A 197 -20.43 9.16 -1.12
C CYS A 197 -20.29 9.93 -2.46
N ARG A 198 -21.19 9.68 -3.43
CA ARG A 198 -21.06 10.23 -4.79
C ARG A 198 -21.40 11.72 -4.83
N ASN A 199 -22.09 12.24 -3.81
CA ASN A 199 -22.44 13.65 -3.72
C ASN A 199 -21.55 14.44 -2.73
N ASP A 200 -20.54 13.78 -2.14
CA ASP A 200 -19.67 14.38 -1.14
C ASP A 200 -18.78 15.49 -1.68
N PHE A 201 -18.58 15.56 -3.00
CA PHE A 201 -17.96 16.71 -3.66
C PHE A 201 -18.93 17.88 -3.77
N ARG A 202 -19.48 18.28 -2.62
CA ARG A 202 -20.35 19.42 -2.47
C ARG A 202 -19.52 20.65 -2.16
N LYS A 203 -19.55 21.65 -3.02
CA LYS A 203 -18.84 22.91 -2.84
C LYS A 203 -19.42 23.71 -1.69
N LYS A 204 -18.64 24.68 -1.20
CA LYS A 204 -19.07 25.63 -0.16
C LYS A 204 -20.34 26.43 -0.50
N ASP A 205 -20.61 26.67 -1.78
CA ASP A 205 -21.85 27.33 -2.24
C ASP A 205 -23.08 26.39 -2.27
N GLY A 206 -22.89 25.12 -1.92
CA GLY A 206 -23.91 24.09 -1.86
C GLY A 206 -24.11 23.32 -3.17
N THR A 207 -23.45 23.69 -4.26
CA THR A 207 -23.50 22.94 -5.53
C THR A 207 -22.68 21.65 -5.46
N ILE A 208 -23.07 20.61 -6.20
CA ILE A 208 -22.35 19.33 -6.25
C ILE A 208 -21.65 19.17 -7.60
N TYR A 209 -20.51 18.48 -7.62
CA TYR A 209 -19.91 18.01 -8.86
C TYR A 209 -20.78 16.91 -9.49
N GLU A 210 -21.23 17.12 -10.73
CA GLU A 210 -21.97 16.12 -11.48
C GLU A 210 -21.05 15.03 -12.08
N GLY A 211 -21.60 13.85 -12.36
CA GLY A 211 -20.87 12.78 -13.05
C GLY A 211 -20.00 11.89 -12.16
N ILE A 212 -20.06 12.05 -10.85
CA ILE A 212 -19.38 11.18 -9.88
C ILE A 212 -20.13 9.85 -9.77
N THR A 213 -19.45 8.75 -10.10
CA THR A 213 -20.05 7.40 -10.19
C THR A 213 -19.43 6.38 -9.23
N SER A 214 -18.37 6.74 -8.52
CA SER A 214 -17.62 5.87 -7.60
C SER A 214 -17.21 6.61 -6.33
N CYS A 215 -17.09 5.90 -5.21
CA CYS A 215 -16.60 6.45 -3.93
C CYS A 215 -15.06 6.59 -3.87
N ASN A 216 -14.36 6.53 -5.00
CA ASN A 216 -12.90 6.62 -5.07
C ASN A 216 -12.52 7.51 -6.26
N ASN A 217 -11.95 8.67 -5.97
CA ASN A 217 -11.61 9.74 -6.91
C ASN A 217 -10.23 10.36 -6.58
N TYR A 218 -9.26 9.53 -6.24
CA TYR A 218 -7.84 9.91 -6.10
C TYR A 218 -7.28 10.45 -7.43
N GLY A 219 -6.41 11.47 -7.36
CA GLY A 219 -5.69 12.05 -8.50
C GLY A 219 -6.53 12.75 -9.57
N ARG A 220 -7.71 13.30 -9.25
CA ARG A 220 -8.58 13.97 -10.22
C ARG A 220 -8.43 15.48 -10.16
N GLU A 221 -8.25 16.15 -11.30
CA GLU A 221 -8.12 17.62 -11.36
C GLU A 221 -9.27 18.37 -10.66
N PHE A 222 -10.50 17.88 -10.77
CA PHE A 222 -11.65 18.50 -10.12
C PHE A 222 -11.62 18.42 -8.58
N THR A 223 -10.86 17.49 -7.99
CA THR A 223 -10.78 17.38 -6.51
C THR A 223 -9.96 18.51 -5.92
N GLU A 224 -9.03 19.07 -6.69
CA GLU A 224 -8.30 20.28 -6.32
C GLU A 224 -9.23 21.50 -6.34
N GLU A 225 -10.01 21.67 -7.41
CA GLU A 225 -11.01 22.74 -7.47
C GLU A 225 -12.05 22.62 -6.35
N TYR A 226 -12.51 21.40 -6.06
CA TYR A 226 -13.39 21.10 -4.93
C TYR A 226 -12.76 21.52 -3.61
N GLY A 227 -11.51 21.11 -3.38
CA GLY A 227 -10.78 21.42 -2.17
C GLY A 227 -10.61 22.92 -1.95
N ASP A 228 -10.33 23.64 -3.05
CA ASP A 228 -10.15 25.09 -3.05
C ASP A 228 -11.41 25.86 -2.64
N THR A 229 -12.61 25.28 -2.83
CA THR A 229 -13.85 25.91 -2.37
C THR A 229 -13.94 26.05 -0.85
N TYR A 230 -13.16 25.27 -0.09
CA TYR A 230 -13.15 25.28 1.38
C TYR A 230 -11.96 26.01 2.00
N ILE A 231 -11.14 26.69 1.18
CA ILE A 231 -10.08 27.57 1.69
C ILE A 231 -10.68 28.63 2.62
N THR A 232 -9.95 28.94 3.69
CA THR A 232 -10.36 29.93 4.69
C THR A 232 -9.19 30.83 5.09
N GLU A 233 -9.49 32.12 5.25
CA GLU A 233 -8.55 33.12 5.79
C GLU A 233 -8.61 33.22 7.32
N ASP A 234 -9.67 32.66 7.93
CA ASP A 234 -9.82 32.59 9.39
C ASP A 234 -8.99 31.41 9.95
N PHE A 235 -7.67 31.53 9.86
CA PHE A 235 -6.71 30.58 10.38
C PHE A 235 -5.34 31.27 10.58
N LEU A 236 -4.85 31.33 11.81
CA LEU A 236 -3.56 31.98 12.11
C LEU A 236 -2.46 30.93 12.30
N SER A 237 -1.63 30.69 11.27
CA SER A 237 -0.56 29.70 11.33
C SER A 237 0.42 29.93 12.49
N LEU A 238 0.73 28.85 13.22
CA LEU A 238 1.67 28.86 14.34
C LEU A 238 3.14 28.91 13.89
N THR A 239 3.39 28.65 12.61
CA THR A 239 4.73 28.58 12.04
C THR A 239 5.31 29.98 11.80
N GLN A 240 6.51 30.26 12.32
CA GLN A 240 7.15 31.60 12.26
C GLN A 240 7.52 32.06 10.84
N LYS A 241 7.59 31.12 9.88
CA LYS A 241 7.79 31.37 8.45
C LYS A 241 6.84 30.46 7.67
N PRO A 242 5.55 30.81 7.60
CA PRO A 242 4.60 29.98 6.88
C PRO A 242 5.02 29.92 5.41
N GLN A 243 5.01 28.72 4.83
CA GLN A 243 5.13 28.56 3.38
C GLN A 243 4.01 29.35 2.68
N GLN A 244 4.22 29.68 1.40
CA GLN A 244 3.19 30.33 0.60
C GLN A 244 1.91 29.47 0.57
N CYS A 245 0.77 30.13 0.76
CA CYS A 245 -0.56 29.57 0.54
C CYS A 245 -0.70 29.34 -0.97
N LEU A 246 -0.76 28.09 -1.38
CA LEU A 246 -1.02 27.66 -2.74
C LEU A 246 -2.35 26.90 -2.72
N THR A 247 -3.27 27.29 -3.59
CA THR A 247 -4.48 26.53 -3.87
C THR A 247 -4.10 25.16 -4.45
N GLY A 248 -4.97 24.16 -4.31
CA GLY A 248 -4.78 22.84 -4.93
C GLY A 248 -4.57 22.97 -6.43
N VAL A 249 -5.35 23.83 -7.10
CA VAL A 249 -5.18 24.13 -8.52
C VAL A 249 -3.82 24.78 -8.81
N GLU A 250 -3.27 25.64 -7.94
CA GLU A 250 -1.92 26.18 -8.13
C GLU A 250 -0.83 25.15 -7.85
N VAL A 251 -1.03 24.23 -6.90
CA VAL A 251 -0.11 23.12 -6.65
C VAL A 251 -0.08 22.16 -7.84
N THR A 252 -1.19 21.97 -8.54
CA THR A 252 -1.25 21.13 -9.75
C THR A 252 -0.89 21.86 -11.04
N ASN A 253 -1.43 23.07 -11.29
CA ASN A 253 -1.20 23.85 -12.52
C ASN A 253 0.07 24.72 -12.48
N GLY A 254 0.51 25.16 -11.31
CA GLY A 254 1.71 26.00 -11.15
C GLY A 254 3.02 25.21 -11.08
N SER A 255 2.99 23.93 -11.42
CA SER A 255 4.02 22.99 -10.96
C SER A 255 4.19 21.72 -11.79
N ILE A 256 3.28 21.41 -12.72
CA ILE A 256 3.56 20.44 -13.80
C ILE A 256 4.43 21.17 -14.84
N THR A 257 5.76 21.13 -14.65
CA THR A 257 6.73 21.58 -15.67
C THR A 257 6.92 20.54 -16.79
N CYS A 258 6.20 19.43 -16.71
CA CYS A 258 6.31 18.28 -17.59
C CYS A 258 5.24 18.27 -18.68
N GLU A 259 5.58 17.69 -19.83
CA GLU A 259 4.64 17.45 -20.93
C GLU A 259 3.68 16.31 -20.53
N LEU A 260 2.56 16.65 -19.88
CA LEU A 260 1.57 15.66 -19.41
C LEU A 260 1.06 14.74 -20.53
N ALA A 261 1.03 15.24 -21.77
CA ALA A 261 0.71 14.43 -22.94
C ALA A 261 1.73 13.28 -23.18
N GLU A 262 3.01 13.53 -22.92
CA GLU A 262 4.07 12.53 -23.04
C GLU A 262 3.98 11.48 -21.92
N ALA A 263 3.73 11.91 -20.68
CA ALA A 263 3.51 10.99 -19.56
C ALA A 263 2.26 10.12 -19.77
N LYS A 264 1.16 10.73 -20.23
CA LYS A 264 -0.07 10.04 -20.61
C LYS A 264 0.14 9.00 -21.71
N ALA A 265 1.02 9.27 -22.68
CA ALA A 265 1.35 8.31 -23.74
C ALA A 265 2.08 7.08 -23.17
N LYS A 266 3.01 7.28 -22.22
CA LYS A 266 3.76 6.19 -21.56
C LYS A 266 2.86 5.28 -20.72
N CYS A 267 1.78 5.81 -20.15
CA CYS A 267 0.82 5.06 -19.33
C CYS A 267 -0.32 4.39 -20.09
N LEU A 268 -0.42 4.57 -21.41
CA LEU A 268 -1.47 3.96 -22.25
C LEU A 268 -1.68 2.45 -22.07
N PRO A 269 -0.64 1.62 -21.80
CA PRO A 269 -0.85 0.19 -21.54
C PRO A 269 -1.89 -0.09 -20.45
N ILE A 270 -1.97 0.75 -19.41
CA ILE A 270 -2.99 0.63 -18.35
C ILE A 270 -4.38 0.89 -18.93
N LEU A 271 -4.56 1.99 -19.66
CA LEU A 271 -5.85 2.37 -20.22
C LEU A 271 -6.37 1.35 -21.26
N ASP A 272 -5.49 0.75 -22.05
CA ASP A 272 -5.85 -0.29 -23.02
C ASP A 272 -6.38 -1.57 -22.36
N ALA A 273 -6.05 -1.82 -21.09
CA ALA A 273 -6.61 -2.92 -20.32
C ALA A 273 -8.15 -2.84 -20.24
N ALA A 274 -8.74 -1.64 -20.18
CA ALA A 274 -10.19 -1.46 -20.13
C ALA A 274 -10.88 -1.99 -21.40
N LYS A 275 -10.17 -1.96 -22.53
CA LYS A 275 -10.63 -2.51 -23.81
C LYS A 275 -10.36 -4.00 -23.94
N GLY A 276 -9.58 -4.59 -23.02
CA GLY A 276 -9.07 -5.96 -23.12
C GLY A 276 -7.92 -6.08 -24.12
N ASN A 277 -7.13 -5.01 -24.29
CA ASN A 277 -6.03 -4.95 -25.23
C ASN A 277 -4.68 -4.74 -24.50
N GLY A 278 -3.58 -4.97 -25.23
CA GLY A 278 -2.23 -4.73 -24.75
C GLY A 278 -1.76 -5.72 -23.69
N VAL A 279 -0.63 -5.41 -23.04
CA VAL A 279 0.03 -6.29 -22.06
C VAL A 279 -0.81 -6.53 -20.80
N PHE A 280 -1.79 -5.67 -20.53
CA PHE A 280 -2.72 -5.77 -19.42
C PHE A 280 -4.14 -6.17 -19.85
N ALA A 281 -4.31 -6.76 -21.04
CA ALA A 281 -5.62 -7.21 -21.55
C ALA A 281 -6.41 -8.07 -20.55
N ALA A 282 -5.71 -8.95 -19.83
CA ALA A 282 -6.30 -9.83 -18.80
C ALA A 282 -6.91 -9.04 -17.62
N CYS A 283 -6.50 -7.79 -17.41
CA CYS A 283 -6.93 -6.93 -16.30
C CYS A 283 -8.29 -6.25 -16.54
N LYS A 284 -8.94 -6.49 -17.68
CA LYS A 284 -10.29 -5.96 -17.99
C LYS A 284 -11.33 -6.16 -16.86
N PRO A 285 -11.35 -7.28 -16.12
CA PRO A 285 -12.30 -7.49 -15.02
C PRO A 285 -12.18 -6.49 -13.86
N LEU A 286 -11.08 -5.74 -13.74
CA LEU A 286 -10.93 -4.69 -12.72
C LEU A 286 -11.94 -3.54 -12.85
N GLY A 287 -12.56 -3.40 -14.03
CA GLY A 287 -13.56 -2.37 -14.30
C GLY A 287 -12.95 -1.07 -14.83
N GLU A 288 -13.67 -0.42 -15.75
CA GLU A 288 -13.22 0.76 -16.49
C GLU A 288 -12.89 1.95 -15.58
N ALA A 289 -13.68 2.16 -14.51
CA ALA A 289 -13.45 3.24 -13.55
C ALA A 289 -12.11 3.11 -12.81
N PHE A 290 -11.78 1.88 -12.35
CA PHE A 290 -10.53 1.60 -11.66
C PHE A 290 -9.34 1.72 -12.62
N ILE A 291 -9.45 1.15 -13.81
CA ILE A 291 -8.39 1.18 -14.82
C ILE A 291 -8.09 2.61 -15.25
N LYS A 292 -9.13 3.44 -15.44
CA LYS A 292 -8.95 4.86 -15.76
C LYS A 292 -8.25 5.61 -14.62
N GLN A 293 -8.59 5.32 -13.36
CA GLN A 293 -7.91 5.92 -12.22
C GLN A 293 -6.42 5.54 -12.15
N ALA A 294 -6.10 4.25 -12.32
CA ALA A 294 -4.71 3.79 -12.35
C ALA A 294 -3.91 4.43 -13.51
N TYR A 295 -4.56 4.66 -14.66
CA TYR A 295 -3.98 5.39 -15.78
C TYR A 295 -3.69 6.86 -15.44
N ASP A 296 -4.67 7.56 -14.85
CA ASP A 296 -4.53 8.97 -14.48
C ASP A 296 -3.42 9.14 -13.43
N ASN A 297 -3.34 8.26 -12.42
CA ASN A 297 -2.27 8.24 -11.42
C ASN A 297 -0.89 7.99 -12.05
N CYS A 298 -0.77 6.97 -12.91
CA CYS A 298 0.48 6.70 -13.63
C CYS A 298 0.94 7.93 -14.42
N ALA A 299 0.01 8.60 -15.12
CA ALA A 299 0.34 9.77 -15.91
C ALA A 299 0.82 10.92 -15.03
N TYR A 300 0.18 11.13 -13.88
CA TYR A 300 0.57 12.16 -12.92
C TYR A 300 1.95 11.86 -12.31
N ASP A 301 2.13 10.65 -11.76
CA ASP A 301 3.38 10.20 -11.13
C ASP A 301 4.56 10.26 -12.11
N THR A 302 4.35 9.78 -13.36
CA THR A 302 5.35 9.81 -14.42
C THR A 302 5.68 11.23 -14.87
N CYS A 303 4.70 12.13 -14.86
CA CYS A 303 4.92 13.53 -15.21
C CYS A 303 5.80 14.20 -14.14
N GLN A 304 5.47 13.99 -12.87
CA GLN A 304 6.20 14.57 -11.75
C GLN A 304 7.61 13.99 -11.61
N ASN A 305 7.76 12.69 -11.82
CA ASN A 305 9.04 12.01 -11.80
C ASN A 305 9.02 10.85 -12.79
N SER A 306 9.73 11.01 -13.91
CA SER A 306 9.81 9.99 -14.96
C SER A 306 10.27 8.60 -14.50
N THR A 307 10.93 8.49 -13.33
CA THR A 307 11.31 7.19 -12.73
C THR A 307 10.13 6.41 -12.16
N MET A 308 9.00 7.07 -11.86
CA MET A 308 7.78 6.47 -11.30
C MET A 308 6.92 5.72 -12.32
N LEU A 309 7.23 5.81 -13.61
CA LEU A 309 6.52 5.07 -14.65
C LEU A 309 6.52 3.57 -14.37
N CYS A 310 7.69 3.02 -14.05
CA CYS A 310 7.82 1.58 -13.83
C CYS A 310 7.15 1.13 -12.53
N ASP A 311 7.20 1.96 -11.49
CA ASP A 311 6.49 1.67 -10.24
C ASP A 311 4.97 1.70 -10.43
N SER A 312 4.47 2.65 -11.22
CA SER A 312 3.05 2.76 -11.57
C SER A 312 2.55 1.56 -12.36
N LEU A 313 3.29 1.17 -13.40
CA LEU A 313 2.97 0.00 -14.22
C LEU A 313 3.06 -1.30 -13.41
N ALA A 314 4.10 -1.46 -12.58
CA ALA A 314 4.25 -2.60 -11.68
C ALA A 314 3.10 -2.71 -10.68
N ASN A 315 2.72 -1.59 -10.06
CA ASN A 315 1.63 -1.54 -9.10
C ASN A 315 0.28 -1.90 -9.73
N PHE A 316 -0.03 -1.37 -10.93
CA PHE A 316 -1.25 -1.74 -11.66
C PHE A 316 -1.26 -3.24 -11.99
N ALA A 317 -0.15 -3.75 -12.49
CA ALA A 317 0.01 -5.15 -12.83
C ALA A 317 -0.18 -6.05 -11.59
N ARG A 318 0.30 -5.63 -10.41
CA ARG A 318 0.11 -6.33 -9.12
C ARG A 318 -1.36 -6.39 -8.72
N ILE A 319 -2.08 -5.28 -8.81
CA ILE A 319 -3.50 -5.23 -8.47
C ILE A 319 -4.30 -6.11 -9.42
N CYS A 320 -3.96 -6.09 -10.70
CA CYS A 320 -4.50 -7.00 -11.69
C CYS A 320 -4.25 -8.47 -11.34
N GLN A 321 -3.01 -8.84 -11.03
CA GLN A 321 -2.70 -10.20 -10.63
C GLN A 321 -3.43 -10.65 -9.37
N ASN A 322 -3.46 -9.83 -8.32
CA ASN A 322 -4.14 -10.18 -7.08
C ASN A 322 -5.66 -10.38 -7.29
N ASN A 323 -6.28 -9.64 -8.21
CA ASN A 323 -7.70 -9.82 -8.53
C ASN A 323 -7.95 -11.02 -9.46
N ILE A 324 -7.00 -11.40 -10.32
CA ILE A 324 -7.12 -12.56 -11.22
C ILE A 324 -6.74 -13.88 -10.53
N PHE A 325 -5.76 -13.87 -9.63
CA PHE A 325 -5.13 -15.07 -9.05
C PHE A 325 -5.58 -15.41 -7.61
N THR A 326 -6.69 -14.84 -7.13
CA THR A 326 -7.31 -15.20 -5.84
C THR A 326 -7.70 -16.68 -5.71
N GLU A 327 -7.61 -17.49 -6.78
CA GLU A 327 -7.91 -18.92 -6.77
C GLU A 327 -6.69 -19.85 -6.73
N GLY A 328 -5.44 -19.35 -6.70
CA GLY A 328 -4.26 -20.20 -6.56
C GLY A 328 -3.91 -21.07 -7.78
N ASN A 329 -4.33 -20.66 -8.98
CA ASN A 329 -3.98 -21.32 -10.25
C ASN A 329 -2.89 -20.55 -11.00
N GLY A 330 -1.87 -21.25 -11.51
CA GLY A 330 -0.79 -20.69 -12.33
C GLY A 330 0.50 -21.52 -12.25
N VAL A 331 1.41 -21.38 -13.23
CA VAL A 331 2.67 -22.17 -13.30
C VAL A 331 3.61 -22.00 -12.10
N PHE A 332 3.41 -20.96 -11.28
CA PHE A 332 4.14 -20.70 -10.05
C PHE A 332 3.33 -20.94 -8.76
N ALA A 333 2.14 -21.55 -8.84
CA ALA A 333 1.29 -21.77 -7.67
C ALA A 333 1.99 -22.57 -6.56
N ALA A 334 2.87 -23.50 -6.93
CA ALA A 334 3.68 -24.29 -6.00
C ALA A 334 4.65 -23.43 -5.15
N CYS A 335 4.92 -22.18 -5.56
CA CYS A 335 5.82 -21.25 -4.87
C CYS A 335 5.17 -20.47 -3.73
N LYS A 336 3.86 -20.65 -3.49
CA LYS A 336 3.12 -19.98 -2.41
C LYS A 336 3.80 -20.07 -1.01
N PRO A 337 4.43 -21.19 -0.60
CA PRO A 337 5.12 -21.29 0.68
C PRO A 337 6.29 -20.32 0.90
N LEU A 338 6.80 -19.64 -0.14
CA LEU A 338 7.83 -18.59 0.00
C LEU A 338 7.35 -17.38 0.82
N GLY A 339 6.03 -17.24 1.00
CA GLY A 339 5.42 -16.15 1.75
C GLY A 339 5.03 -14.98 0.86
N GLU A 340 3.89 -14.36 1.21
CA GLU A 340 3.26 -13.31 0.41
C GLU A 340 4.15 -12.08 0.24
N ALA A 341 4.89 -11.68 1.28
CA ALA A 341 5.80 -10.54 1.21
C ALA A 341 6.95 -10.74 0.21
N PHE A 342 7.51 -11.96 0.16
CA PHE A 342 8.58 -12.28 -0.78
C PHE A 342 8.07 -12.34 -2.22
N ILE A 343 6.94 -13.02 -2.44
CA ILE A 343 6.30 -13.13 -3.76
C ILE A 343 5.95 -11.73 -4.29
N LYS A 344 5.42 -10.86 -3.41
CA LYS A 344 5.15 -9.45 -3.75
C LYS A 344 6.43 -8.74 -4.20
N GLN A 345 7.53 -8.83 -3.45
CA GLN A 345 8.78 -8.16 -3.82
C GLN A 345 9.36 -8.69 -5.14
N ALA A 346 9.31 -10.01 -5.35
CA ALA A 346 9.80 -10.62 -6.60
C ALA A 346 8.99 -10.15 -7.81
N TYR A 347 7.67 -10.00 -7.63
CA TYR A 347 6.79 -9.44 -8.64
C TYR A 347 7.12 -7.96 -8.94
N ASP A 348 7.24 -7.14 -7.90
CA ASP A 348 7.54 -5.71 -8.03
C ASP A 348 8.86 -5.51 -8.79
N ASN A 349 9.90 -6.29 -8.47
CA ASN A 349 11.19 -6.26 -9.18
C ASN A 349 11.05 -6.72 -10.64
N CYS A 350 10.34 -7.82 -10.90
CA CYS A 350 10.13 -8.34 -12.26
C CYS A 350 9.42 -7.31 -13.15
N ALA A 351 8.38 -6.67 -12.61
CA ALA A 351 7.63 -5.66 -13.34
C ALA A 351 8.47 -4.38 -13.57
N TYR A 352 9.28 -3.99 -12.59
CA TYR A 352 10.23 -2.88 -12.72
C TYR A 352 11.29 -3.16 -13.79
N ASP A 353 11.98 -4.30 -13.71
CA ASP A 353 13.05 -4.70 -14.63
C ASP A 353 12.52 -4.84 -16.07
N THR A 354 11.33 -5.43 -16.23
CA THR A 354 10.67 -5.57 -17.54
C THR A 354 10.24 -4.22 -18.11
N CYS A 355 9.80 -3.30 -17.25
CA CYS A 355 9.45 -1.94 -17.67
C CYS A 355 10.68 -1.17 -18.16
N GLN A 356 11.81 -1.28 -17.46
CA GLN A 356 13.07 -0.66 -17.87
C GLN A 356 13.64 -1.29 -19.15
N ASN A 357 13.59 -2.61 -19.23
CA ASN A 357 14.03 -3.37 -20.39
C ASN A 357 13.21 -4.65 -20.54
N SER A 358 12.36 -4.69 -21.57
CA SER A 358 11.48 -5.84 -21.84
C SER A 358 12.21 -7.19 -22.00
N THR A 359 13.51 -7.20 -22.30
CA THR A 359 14.29 -8.45 -22.39
C THR A 359 14.52 -9.11 -21.02
N MET A 360 14.37 -8.36 -19.91
CA MET A 360 14.61 -8.82 -18.53
C MET A 360 13.49 -9.71 -17.98
N LEU A 361 12.36 -9.82 -18.67
CA LEU A 361 11.21 -10.61 -18.21
C LEU A 361 11.60 -12.07 -17.93
N CYS A 362 12.26 -12.71 -18.90
CA CYS A 362 12.64 -14.12 -18.77
C CYS A 362 13.72 -14.33 -17.71
N ASP A 363 14.65 -13.40 -17.55
CA ASP A 363 15.69 -13.48 -16.51
C ASP A 363 15.09 -13.33 -15.11
N SER A 364 14.13 -12.42 -14.95
CA SER A 364 13.40 -12.20 -13.71
C SER A 364 12.58 -13.43 -13.30
N LEU A 365 11.84 -14.00 -14.25
CA LEU A 365 11.05 -15.22 -14.04
C LEU A 365 11.94 -16.44 -13.75
N ALA A 366 13.07 -16.59 -14.45
CA ALA A 366 14.04 -17.66 -14.19
C ALA A 366 14.65 -17.53 -12.79
N ASN A 367 14.96 -16.30 -12.36
CA ASN A 367 15.48 -16.05 -11.02
C ASN A 367 14.44 -16.41 -9.94
N PHE A 368 13.17 -16.04 -10.15
CA PHE A 368 12.08 -16.41 -9.23
C PHE A 368 11.86 -17.93 -9.17
N ALA A 369 11.80 -18.59 -10.34
CA ALA A 369 11.71 -20.05 -10.45
C ALA A 369 12.82 -20.74 -9.65
N ARG A 370 14.07 -20.30 -9.84
CA ARG A 370 15.24 -20.81 -9.13
C ARG A 370 15.13 -20.65 -7.61
N ILE A 371 14.69 -19.48 -7.12
CA ILE A 371 14.52 -19.25 -5.67
C ILE A 371 13.43 -20.18 -5.11
N CYS A 372 12.32 -20.33 -5.82
CA CYS A 372 11.25 -21.25 -5.45
C CYS A 372 11.74 -22.69 -5.31
N GLN A 373 12.44 -23.21 -6.32
CA GLN A 373 12.92 -24.59 -6.35
C GLN A 373 14.02 -24.89 -5.33
N ASN A 374 14.82 -23.88 -4.98
CA ASN A 374 15.83 -23.99 -3.94
C ASN A 374 15.25 -24.04 -2.52
N ASN A 375 14.13 -23.37 -2.27
CA ASN A 375 13.50 -23.31 -0.94
C ASN A 375 12.37 -24.34 -0.77
N ILE A 376 11.82 -24.86 -1.87
CA ILE A 376 10.74 -25.83 -1.87
C ILE A 376 11.21 -27.05 -2.65
N PHE A 377 11.64 -28.07 -1.92
CA PHE A 377 12.24 -29.29 -2.47
C PHE A 377 11.34 -29.96 -3.52
N ASN A 378 11.98 -30.41 -4.60
CA ASN A 378 11.35 -31.20 -5.67
C ASN A 378 10.12 -30.53 -6.32
N THR A 379 10.25 -29.24 -6.64
CA THR A 379 9.17 -28.44 -7.26
C THR A 379 9.43 -28.21 -8.75
N PRO A 380 8.99 -29.10 -9.66
CA PRO A 380 9.11 -28.86 -11.10
C PRO A 380 8.21 -27.70 -11.55
N LEU A 381 8.78 -26.73 -12.26
CA LEU A 381 8.07 -25.56 -12.79
C LEU A 381 8.18 -25.53 -14.32
N THR A 382 7.05 -25.41 -15.03
CA THR A 382 6.99 -25.40 -16.50
C THR A 382 6.45 -24.05 -17.01
N TRP A 383 7.24 -23.00 -16.78
CA TRP A 383 6.79 -21.62 -16.97
C TRP A 383 7.23 -21.01 -18.32
N ARG A 384 8.34 -21.45 -18.91
CA ARG A 384 8.95 -20.80 -20.10
C ARG A 384 8.00 -20.65 -21.29
N HIS A 385 7.23 -21.70 -21.58
CA HIS A 385 6.25 -21.69 -22.67
C HIS A 385 5.12 -20.68 -22.46
N GLU A 386 4.61 -20.51 -21.24
CA GLU A 386 3.52 -19.56 -20.97
C GLU A 386 3.92 -18.10 -21.20
N PHE A 387 5.21 -17.78 -21.01
CA PHE A 387 5.74 -16.43 -21.12
C PHE A 387 6.58 -16.19 -22.37
N ASN A 388 6.54 -17.09 -23.36
CA ASN A 388 7.34 -17.03 -24.59
C ASN A 388 8.85 -16.88 -24.34
N CYS A 389 9.36 -17.49 -23.28
CA CYS A 389 10.78 -17.50 -22.96
C CYS A 389 11.52 -18.64 -23.66
N SER A 390 12.74 -18.37 -24.11
CA SER A 390 13.60 -19.37 -24.76
C SER A 390 13.78 -20.60 -23.89
N GLU A 391 13.67 -21.76 -24.52
CA GLU A 391 13.89 -23.05 -23.87
C GLU A 391 15.38 -23.30 -23.61
N ILE A 392 15.68 -24.08 -22.56
CA ILE A 392 17.05 -24.43 -22.20
C ILE A 392 17.59 -25.43 -23.22
N SER A 393 18.71 -25.09 -23.85
CA SER A 393 19.46 -26.00 -24.73
C SER A 393 20.46 -26.80 -23.91
N CYS A 394 20.44 -28.13 -24.05
CA CYS A 394 21.31 -29.04 -23.31
C CYS A 394 22.45 -29.61 -24.18
N PRO A 395 23.62 -29.92 -23.58
CA PRO A 395 24.71 -30.57 -24.28
C PRO A 395 24.35 -32.01 -24.69
N LEU A 396 25.17 -32.60 -25.56
CA LEU A 396 24.98 -34.00 -25.96
C LEU A 396 24.99 -34.91 -24.73
N ASN A 397 24.12 -35.92 -24.73
CA ASN A 397 23.92 -36.88 -23.62
C ASN A 397 23.35 -36.27 -22.33
N ALA A 398 22.67 -35.13 -22.44
CA ALA A 398 21.93 -34.50 -21.34
C ALA A 398 20.47 -34.26 -21.73
N GLU A 399 19.57 -34.41 -20.76
CA GLU A 399 18.15 -34.14 -20.90
C GLU A 399 17.77 -32.85 -20.15
N ARG A 400 16.87 -32.05 -20.73
CA ARG A 400 16.30 -30.89 -20.06
C ARG A 400 15.33 -31.34 -18.97
N LYS A 401 15.57 -30.94 -17.73
CA LYS A 401 14.66 -31.18 -16.59
C LYS A 401 14.12 -29.86 -16.05
N ALA A 402 12.83 -29.83 -15.76
CA ALA A 402 12.18 -28.71 -15.08
C ALA A 402 12.64 -28.55 -13.62
N CYS A 403 13.29 -29.56 -13.06
CA CYS A 403 13.82 -29.63 -11.70
C CYS A 403 14.98 -30.65 -11.74
N ALA A 404 16.10 -30.25 -12.35
CA ALA A 404 17.33 -31.03 -12.39
C ALA A 404 17.94 -31.13 -10.99
N THR A 405 18.51 -32.28 -10.66
CA THR A 405 19.11 -32.50 -9.33
C THR A 405 20.17 -31.46 -8.97
N GLY A 406 20.13 -30.93 -7.74
CA GLY A 406 21.20 -30.09 -7.20
C GLY A 406 22.48 -30.88 -6.85
N CYS A 407 22.44 -32.21 -6.97
CA CYS A 407 23.57 -33.11 -6.72
C CYS A 407 23.79 -34.07 -7.91
N PRO A 408 24.25 -33.56 -9.07
CA PRO A 408 24.51 -34.41 -10.23
C PRO A 408 25.70 -35.34 -9.98
N ARG A 409 25.71 -36.50 -10.64
CA ARG A 409 26.92 -37.35 -10.72
C ARG A 409 27.97 -36.61 -11.56
N THR A 410 29.16 -36.45 -11.03
CA THR A 410 30.27 -35.74 -11.71
C THR A 410 31.44 -36.68 -11.94
N CYS A 411 32.40 -36.28 -12.78
CA CYS A 411 33.66 -37.03 -12.90
C CYS A 411 34.44 -37.16 -11.58
N SER A 412 34.31 -36.19 -10.68
CA SER A 412 34.93 -36.24 -9.35
C SER A 412 34.13 -37.06 -8.33
N ALA A 413 32.84 -37.29 -8.57
CA ALA A 413 31.94 -38.06 -7.73
C ALA A 413 30.93 -38.82 -8.61
N PRO A 414 31.36 -39.92 -9.27
CA PRO A 414 30.55 -40.64 -10.26
C PRO A 414 29.47 -41.53 -9.62
N GLU A 415 29.55 -41.78 -8.31
CA GLU A 415 28.57 -42.55 -7.56
C GLU A 415 27.37 -41.69 -7.15
N TYR A 416 26.17 -42.27 -7.17
CA TYR A 416 24.96 -41.59 -6.74
C TYR A 416 24.97 -41.36 -5.23
N ASN A 417 24.82 -40.11 -4.80
CA ASN A 417 24.65 -39.77 -3.39
C ASN A 417 23.14 -39.75 -3.03
N PRO A 418 22.65 -40.67 -2.19
CA PRO A 418 21.25 -40.70 -1.79
C PRO A 418 20.86 -39.58 -0.81
N HIS A 419 21.82 -38.88 -0.20
CA HIS A 419 21.60 -37.77 0.71
C HIS A 419 21.97 -36.44 0.03
N CYS A 420 21.01 -35.86 -0.69
CA CYS A 420 21.14 -34.55 -1.31
C CYS A 420 20.30 -33.53 -0.55
N ASP A 421 20.95 -32.61 0.17
CA ASP A 421 20.29 -31.52 0.91
C ASP A 421 20.13 -30.26 0.04
N LYS A 422 20.37 -30.36 -1.28
CA LYS A 422 20.22 -29.26 -2.23
C LYS A 422 18.87 -29.34 -2.91
N GLY A 423 18.20 -28.20 -3.04
CA GLY A 423 17.04 -28.05 -3.91
C GLY A 423 17.40 -28.31 -5.38
N CYS A 424 16.38 -28.47 -6.21
CA CYS A 424 16.58 -28.59 -7.65
C CYS A 424 16.57 -27.23 -8.33
N ALA A 425 16.96 -27.18 -9.60
CA ALA A 425 16.74 -26.03 -10.46
C ALA A 425 16.41 -26.51 -11.88
N GLU A 426 15.65 -25.74 -12.65
CA GLU A 426 15.56 -26.01 -14.10
C GLU A 426 16.96 -26.03 -14.74
N GLY A 427 17.20 -26.98 -15.63
CA GLY A 427 18.53 -27.16 -16.19
C GLY A 427 18.69 -28.46 -16.95
N CYS A 428 19.94 -28.79 -17.26
CA CYS A 428 20.30 -30.01 -17.97
C CYS A 428 20.86 -31.04 -17.00
N GLU A 429 20.42 -32.28 -17.14
CA GLU A 429 20.89 -33.40 -16.33
C GLU A 429 21.45 -34.50 -17.23
N CYS A 430 22.66 -34.99 -16.93
CA CYS A 430 23.29 -36.03 -17.75
C CYS A 430 22.49 -37.35 -17.67
N GLU A 431 22.21 -37.93 -18.82
CA GLU A 431 21.52 -39.22 -18.89
C GLU A 431 22.45 -40.36 -18.40
N PRO A 432 21.95 -41.38 -17.70
CA PRO A 432 22.75 -42.58 -17.44
C PRO A 432 23.18 -43.26 -18.77
N PRO A 433 24.44 -43.72 -18.92
CA PRO A 433 25.50 -43.85 -17.90
C PRO A 433 26.44 -42.63 -17.76
N TYR A 434 26.20 -41.53 -18.46
CA TYR A 434 27.07 -40.35 -18.50
C TYR A 434 27.12 -39.61 -17.14
N VAL A 435 28.21 -38.89 -16.91
CA VAL A 435 28.47 -38.05 -15.74
C VAL A 435 28.94 -36.66 -16.16
N LEU A 436 28.69 -35.66 -15.31
CA LEU A 436 29.01 -34.26 -15.59
C LEU A 436 30.53 -34.00 -15.46
N ASP A 437 31.17 -33.57 -16.54
CA ASP A 437 32.47 -32.92 -16.52
C ASP A 437 32.27 -31.40 -16.51
N ASN A 438 32.57 -30.77 -15.38
CA ASN A 438 32.50 -29.32 -15.16
C ASN A 438 33.88 -28.65 -15.08
N SER A 439 34.93 -29.30 -15.58
CA SER A 439 36.29 -28.72 -15.63
C SER A 439 36.36 -27.39 -16.38
N LYS A 440 35.43 -27.17 -17.32
CA LYS A 440 35.18 -25.87 -17.97
C LYS A 440 33.76 -25.41 -17.61
N PRO A 441 33.58 -24.57 -16.57
CA PRO A 441 32.26 -24.16 -16.09
C PRO A 441 31.36 -23.54 -17.17
N ASP A 442 31.95 -22.85 -18.16
CA ASP A 442 31.21 -22.22 -19.25
C ASP A 442 30.74 -23.22 -20.34
N THR A 443 31.28 -24.44 -20.35
CA THR A 443 30.99 -25.47 -21.36
C THR A 443 30.95 -26.87 -20.73
N PRO A 444 29.97 -27.16 -19.84
CA PRO A 444 29.86 -28.46 -19.21
C PRO A 444 29.52 -29.55 -20.25
N LEU A 445 30.10 -30.73 -20.07
CA LEU A 445 29.89 -31.89 -20.93
C LEU A 445 29.40 -33.10 -20.13
N CYS A 446 28.59 -33.95 -20.76
CA CYS A 446 28.21 -35.25 -20.22
C CYS A 446 29.02 -36.33 -20.93
N VAL A 447 29.96 -36.92 -20.19
CA VAL A 447 30.94 -37.89 -20.68
C VAL A 447 30.77 -39.23 -19.98
N LEU A 448 31.33 -40.31 -20.53
CA LEU A 448 31.35 -41.58 -19.81
C LEU A 448 32.34 -41.50 -18.64
N VAL A 449 32.12 -42.29 -17.59
CA VAL A 449 33.03 -42.34 -16.44
C VAL A 449 34.46 -42.71 -16.85
N GLU A 450 34.61 -43.51 -17.91
CA GLU A 450 35.91 -43.89 -18.49
C GLU A 450 36.63 -42.74 -19.21
N ASP A 451 35.88 -41.70 -19.64
CA ASP A 451 36.42 -40.51 -20.30
C ASP A 451 36.76 -39.39 -19.30
N CYS A 452 36.48 -39.60 -18.02
CA CYS A 452 36.87 -38.66 -16.97
C CYS A 452 38.39 -38.60 -16.83
N GLY A 453 38.92 -37.42 -16.55
CA GLY A 453 40.34 -37.24 -16.26
C GLY A 453 40.70 -37.54 -14.80
N CYS A 454 41.79 -36.93 -14.31
CA CYS A 454 42.38 -37.26 -13.01
C CYS A 454 42.19 -36.15 -11.98
N ILE A 455 42.19 -36.52 -10.70
CA ILE A 455 42.21 -35.58 -9.58
C ILE A 455 43.65 -35.49 -9.07
N ASP A 456 44.17 -34.27 -8.92
CA ASP A 456 45.51 -34.05 -8.36
C ASP A 456 45.55 -34.26 -6.82
N PRO A 457 46.73 -34.34 -6.19
CA PRO A 457 46.84 -34.50 -4.74
C PRO A 457 46.25 -33.34 -3.92
N GLN A 458 45.94 -32.21 -4.54
CA GLN A 458 45.29 -31.06 -3.93
C GLN A 458 43.76 -31.10 -4.05
N GLY A 459 43.21 -32.11 -4.74
CA GLY A 459 41.77 -32.33 -4.90
C GLY A 459 41.17 -31.65 -6.13
N ASN A 460 41.96 -31.11 -7.05
CA ASN A 460 41.44 -30.47 -8.28
C ASN A 460 41.32 -31.50 -9.41
N TYR A 461 40.19 -31.48 -10.10
CA TYR A 461 39.95 -32.32 -11.27
C TYR A 461 40.55 -31.71 -12.55
N HIS A 462 41.23 -32.54 -13.34
CA HIS A 462 41.83 -32.23 -14.63
C HIS A 462 41.18 -33.12 -15.69
N SER A 463 40.72 -32.53 -16.79
CA SER A 463 40.03 -33.27 -17.87
C SER A 463 40.95 -34.30 -18.56
N GLY A 464 40.39 -35.44 -18.98
CA GLY A 464 41.10 -36.58 -19.59
C GLY A 464 41.78 -36.28 -20.93
N MET A 465 41.53 -35.11 -21.52
CA MET A 465 42.20 -34.64 -22.74
C MET A 465 43.53 -33.89 -22.47
N THR A 466 44.01 -33.83 -21.22
CA THR A 466 45.21 -33.06 -20.84
C THR A 466 46.38 -33.99 -20.48
N LEU A 467 47.46 -33.97 -21.27
CA LEU A 467 48.73 -34.65 -20.96
C LEU A 467 49.62 -33.75 -20.09
N PHE A 468 49.88 -34.14 -18.84
CA PHE A 468 50.90 -33.50 -18.00
C PHE A 468 52.20 -34.31 -18.03
N LEU A 469 53.30 -33.71 -18.51
CA LEU A 469 54.65 -34.25 -18.38
C LEU A 469 55.11 -34.06 -16.93
N ILE A 470 55.26 -35.15 -16.17
CA ILE A 470 55.95 -35.12 -14.88
C ILE A 470 57.46 -35.23 -15.17
N GLU A 471 58.21 -34.15 -14.99
CA GLU A 471 59.67 -34.21 -14.92
C GLU A 471 60.07 -35.07 -13.71
N LYS A 472 60.41 -36.34 -13.96
CA LYS A 472 61.18 -37.15 -13.02
C LYS A 472 62.61 -36.58 -12.96
N ILE A 473 62.88 -35.76 -11.94
CA ILE A 473 64.26 -35.51 -11.50
C ILE A 473 64.80 -36.85 -10.98
N PHE A 474 65.64 -37.51 -11.77
CA PHE A 474 66.43 -38.65 -11.32
C PHE A 474 67.48 -38.15 -10.33
N SER A 475 67.30 -38.43 -9.03
CA SER A 475 68.43 -38.60 -8.13
C SER A 475 68.82 -40.08 -8.09
N GLN A 476 69.97 -40.44 -8.65
CA GLN A 476 70.76 -41.57 -8.15
C GLN A 476 72.25 -41.25 -8.28
N SER A 477 72.96 -41.63 -7.21
CA SER A 477 74.41 -41.65 -6.93
C SER A 477 75.13 -40.32 -6.78
#